data_AF-A0A0V0X472-F1
#
_entry.id   AF-A0A0V0X472-F1
#
_cell.length_a   1.000
_cell.length_b   1.000
_cell.length_c   1.000
_cell.angle_alpha   90.00
_cell.angle_beta   90.00
_cell.angle_gamma   90.00
#
_symmetry.space_group_name_H-M   'P 1'
#
loop_
_entity.id
_entity.type
_entity.pdbx_description
1 polymer ?
#
loop_
_entity_poly.entity_id
_entity_poly.type
_entity_poly.pdbx_seq_one_letter_code
_entity_poly.pdbx_strand_id
1 'polypeptide(L)'
;MIQATGTMRNSRTRKIPIMPVDEVKKKHRGFFDHVCNGTVYVCRWNDNPVVTLASNHLTHHPIGSVQRYSQSQKKHVKIRMPEIVRRYNTSMGGVDILDKLLSTYKSRLRS
;
A
#
# COMPACT_ATOMS: atom_id res chain seq x y z
N MET A 1 -8.04 -17.85 13.04
CA MET A 1 -8.03 -17.34 11.64
C MET A 1 -6.89 -16.34 11.51
N ILE A 2 -6.00 -16.50 10.53
CA ILE A 2 -4.83 -15.61 10.36
C ILE A 2 -5.26 -14.35 9.61
N GLN A 3 -4.85 -13.18 10.12
CA GLN A 3 -5.07 -11.89 9.50
C GLN A 3 -3.90 -11.58 8.56
N ALA A 4 -4.19 -11.24 7.30
CA ALA A 4 -3.20 -10.97 6.28
C ALA A 4 -3.53 -9.68 5.50
N THR A 5 -2.49 -8.90 5.21
CA THR A 5 -2.55 -7.70 4.37
C THR A 5 -1.28 -7.64 3.53
N GLY A 6 -1.41 -7.34 2.25
CA GLY A 6 -0.24 -7.26 1.36
C GLY A 6 -0.50 -6.51 0.07
N THR A 7 0.58 -6.19 -0.64
CA THR A 7 0.53 -5.59 -1.97
C THR A 7 0.27 -6.64 -3.03
N MET A 8 -0.56 -6.28 -4.01
CA MET A 8 -0.83 -7.10 -5.18
C MET A 8 -0.16 -6.50 -6.41
N ARG A 9 0.58 -7.32 -7.15
CA ARG A 9 1.14 -6.92 -8.44
C ARG A 9 0.02 -6.74 -9.46
N ASN A 10 0.08 -5.69 -10.28
CA ASN A 10 -0.94 -5.36 -11.28
C ASN A 10 -1.29 -6.55 -12.19
N SER A 11 -0.30 -7.34 -12.61
CA SER A 11 -0.50 -8.53 -13.45
C SER A 11 -1.44 -9.59 -12.84
N ARG A 12 -1.64 -9.58 -11.52
CA ARG A 12 -2.51 -10.49 -10.78
C ARG A 12 -3.93 -9.94 -10.57
N THR A 13 -4.21 -8.72 -11.03
CA THR A 13 -5.49 -8.05 -10.80
C THR A 13 -6.42 -8.03 -12.01
N ARG A 14 -6.03 -8.64 -13.14
CA ARG A 14 -6.76 -8.58 -14.42
C ARG A 14 -8.18 -9.16 -14.39
N LYS A 15 -8.47 -10.10 -13.50
CA LYS A 15 -9.80 -10.74 -13.37
C LYS A 15 -10.65 -10.12 -12.26
N ILE A 16 -10.14 -9.11 -11.58
CA ILE A 16 -10.83 -8.44 -10.47
C ILE A 16 -11.59 -7.25 -11.07
N PRO A 17 -12.90 -7.08 -10.79
CA PRO A 17 -13.67 -5.94 -11.28
C PRO A 17 -13.33 -4.69 -10.47
N ILE A 18 -12.09 -4.20 -10.62
CA ILE A 18 -11.55 -3.00 -10.00
C ILE A 18 -11.00 -2.09 -11.10
N MET A 19 -11.14 -0.78 -10.94
CA MET A 19 -10.72 0.21 -11.94
C MET A 19 -9.27 -0.02 -12.38
N PRO A 20 -8.98 -0.08 -13.69
CA PRO A 20 -7.63 -0.29 -14.21
C PRO A 20 -6.62 0.72 -13.67
N VAL A 21 -5.35 0.30 -13.54
CA VAL A 21 -4.28 1.17 -13.02
C VAL A 21 -4.15 2.45 -13.82
N ASP A 22 -4.29 2.38 -15.15
CA ASP A 22 -4.17 3.52 -16.05
C ASP A 22 -5.30 4.54 -15.88
N GLU A 23 -6.50 4.09 -15.52
CA GLU A 23 -7.64 4.96 -15.23
C GLU A 23 -7.50 5.61 -13.86
N VAL A 24 -7.08 4.84 -12.85
CA VAL A 24 -6.80 5.36 -11.50
C VAL A 24 -5.71 6.43 -11.54
N LYS A 25 -4.66 6.22 -12.34
CA LYS A 25 -3.55 7.17 -12.50
C LYS A 25 -3.99 8.52 -13.08
N LYS A 26 -5.04 8.54 -13.92
CA LYS A 26 -5.62 9.77 -14.48
C LYS A 26 -6.46 10.56 -13.47
N LYS A 27 -6.92 9.92 -12.39
CA LYS A 27 -7.68 10.59 -11.32
C LYS A 27 -6.75 11.44 -10.45
N HIS A 28 -7.34 12.29 -9.62
CA HIS A 28 -6.58 13.09 -8.67
C HIS A 28 -5.79 12.22 -7.68
N ARG A 29 -4.66 12.74 -7.19
CA ARG A 29 -3.85 12.06 -6.19
C ARG A 29 -4.64 11.89 -4.89
N GLY A 30 -4.57 10.72 -4.28
CA GLY A 30 -5.37 10.32 -3.13
C GLY A 30 -6.69 9.65 -3.49
N PHE A 31 -7.07 9.61 -4.78
CA PHE A 31 -8.18 8.81 -5.26
C PHE A 31 -7.92 7.32 -4.96
N PHE A 32 -8.95 6.59 -4.59
CA PHE A 32 -8.91 5.13 -4.53
C PHE A 32 -10.20 4.52 -5.05
N ASP A 33 -10.06 3.32 -5.57
CA ASP A 33 -11.15 2.42 -5.90
C ASP A 33 -11.04 1.14 -5.07
N HIS A 34 -12.15 0.44 -4.87
CA HIS A 34 -12.16 -0.78 -4.08
C HIS A 34 -13.22 -1.78 -4.49
N VAL A 35 -12.95 -3.04 -4.17
CA VAL A 35 -13.90 -4.15 -4.32
C VAL A 35 -13.78 -5.09 -3.12
N CYS A 36 -14.90 -5.66 -2.69
CA CYS A 36 -14.96 -6.66 -1.64
C CYS A 36 -15.79 -7.85 -2.12
N ASN A 37 -15.30 -9.07 -1.95
CA ASN A 37 -16.05 -10.29 -2.26
C ASN A 37 -16.64 -10.98 -1.02
N GLY A 38 -16.74 -10.26 0.10
CA GLY A 38 -17.18 -10.77 1.40
C GLY A 38 -16.06 -11.34 2.28
N THR A 39 -14.98 -11.82 1.68
CA THR A 39 -13.84 -12.42 2.42
C THR A 39 -12.57 -11.59 2.29
N VAL A 40 -12.30 -11.07 1.10
CA VAL A 40 -11.11 -10.30 0.77
C VAL A 40 -11.53 -8.95 0.22
N TYR A 41 -10.93 -7.93 0.80
CA TYR A 41 -11.06 -6.54 0.43
C TYR A 41 -9.84 -6.12 -0.39
N VAL A 42 -10.05 -5.56 -1.58
CA VAL A 42 -9.00 -5.07 -2.47
C VAL A 42 -9.17 -3.57 -2.65
N CYS A 43 -8.09 -2.82 -2.45
CA CYS A 43 -8.03 -1.37 -2.58
C CYS A 43 -6.95 -0.98 -3.58
N ARG A 44 -7.27 -0.08 -4.50
CA ARG A 44 -6.31 0.52 -5.42
C ARG A 44 -6.22 2.01 -5.16
N TRP A 45 -5.06 2.52 -4.77
CA TRP A 45 -4.86 3.90 -4.33
C TRP A 45 -3.84 4.62 -5.20
N ASN A 46 -4.16 5.86 -5.58
CA ASN A 46 -3.32 6.72 -6.43
C ASN A 46 -2.42 7.62 -5.57
N ASP A 47 -1.14 7.29 -5.45
CA ASP A 47 -0.13 8.18 -4.85
C ASP A 47 0.87 8.68 -5.91
N ASN A 48 2.19 8.58 -5.69
CA ASN A 48 3.17 8.80 -6.77
C ASN A 48 3.08 7.63 -7.77
N PRO A 49 3.25 6.36 -7.34
CA PRO A 49 2.74 5.21 -8.07
C PRO A 49 1.33 4.83 -7.61
N VAL A 50 0.58 4.18 -8.50
CA VAL A 50 -0.66 3.50 -8.12
C VAL A 50 -0.31 2.19 -7.42
N VAL A 51 -0.84 1.98 -6.22
CA VAL A 51 -0.61 0.78 -5.41
C VAL A 51 -1.91 0.00 -5.28
N THR A 52 -1.85 -1.32 -5.38
CA THR A 52 -2.98 -2.20 -5.06
C THR A 52 -2.67 -3.01 -3.81
N LEU A 53 -3.58 -3.00 -2.84
CA LEU A 53 -3.51 -3.74 -1.59
C LEU A 53 -4.69 -4.70 -1.49
N ALA A 54 -4.47 -5.84 -0.85
CA ALA A 54 -5.54 -6.74 -0.45
C ALA A 54 -5.41 -7.10 1.03
N SER A 55 -6.55 -7.26 1.68
CA SER A 55 -6.63 -7.68 3.09
C SER A 55 -7.88 -8.52 3.33
N ASN A 56 -7.80 -9.45 4.28
CA ASN A 56 -8.95 -10.22 4.75
C ASN A 56 -9.61 -9.64 6.02
N HIS A 57 -9.07 -8.56 6.58
CA HIS A 57 -9.54 -7.97 7.84
C HIS A 57 -9.55 -6.44 7.84
N LEU A 58 -8.92 -5.79 6.86
CA LEU A 58 -8.89 -4.33 6.72
C LEU A 58 -9.71 -3.86 5.52
N THR A 59 -10.26 -2.66 5.66
CA THR A 59 -10.97 -1.96 4.59
C THR A 59 -10.38 -0.57 4.36
N HIS A 60 -11.04 0.24 3.53
CA HIS A 60 -10.65 1.65 3.37
C HIS A 60 -11.02 2.55 4.55
N HIS A 61 -11.93 2.11 5.43
CA HIS A 61 -12.42 2.89 6.56
C HIS A 61 -11.62 2.63 7.85
N PRO A 62 -11.39 3.66 8.68
CA PRO A 62 -11.69 5.08 8.43
C PRO A 62 -10.76 5.69 7.37
N ILE A 63 -11.27 6.67 6.62
CA ILE A 63 -10.45 7.39 5.64
C ILE A 63 -9.72 8.53 6.35
N GLY A 64 -8.40 8.41 6.44
CA GLY A 64 -7.54 9.43 7.00
C GLY A 64 -7.06 10.43 5.95
N SER A 65 -6.20 11.34 6.40
CA SER A 65 -5.44 12.24 5.53
C SER A 65 -3.97 12.20 5.90
N VAL A 66 -3.08 12.26 4.90
CA VAL A 66 -1.63 12.26 5.11
C VAL A 66 -0.99 13.38 4.30
N GLN A 67 0.02 14.02 4.88
CA GLN A 67 0.86 14.97 4.16
C GLN A 67 1.90 14.20 3.35
N ARG A 68 1.90 14.36 2.03
CA ARG A 68 2.85 13.72 1.12
C ARG A 68 3.48 14.75 0.21
N TYR A 69 4.78 14.60 -0.04
CA TYR A 69 5.46 15.43 -1.03
C TYR A 69 4.98 15.04 -2.44
N SER A 70 4.47 16.02 -3.19
CA SER A 70 4.09 15.83 -4.57
C SER A 70 5.19 16.29 -5.52
N GLN A 71 5.75 15.35 -6.28
CA GLN A 71 6.76 15.63 -7.29
C GLN A 71 6.23 16.58 -8.38
N SER A 72 4.94 16.45 -8.77
CA SER A 72 4.33 17.31 -9.77
C SER A 72 4.13 18.76 -9.32
N GLN A 73 3.89 18.98 -8.02
CA GLN A 73 3.63 20.31 -7.47
C GLN A 73 4.81 20.87 -6.67
N LYS A 74 5.89 20.10 -6.53
CA LYS A 74 7.09 20.41 -5.72
C LYS A 74 6.77 20.91 -4.31
N LYS A 75 5.69 20.40 -3.70
CA LYS A 75 5.23 20.80 -2.37
C LYS A 75 4.54 19.65 -1.64
N HIS A 76 4.41 19.79 -0.33
CA HIS A 76 3.57 18.90 0.46
C HIS A 76 2.10 19.16 0.20
N VAL A 77 1.36 18.09 -0.07
CA VAL A 77 -0.09 18.11 -0.30
C VAL A 77 -0.75 17.14 0.66
N LYS A 78 -1.91 17.57 1.18
CA LYS A 78 -2.75 16.73 2.03
C LYS A 78 -3.62 15.86 1.13
N ILE A 79 -3.40 14.55 1.17
CA ILE A 79 -4.15 13.58 0.36
C ILE A 79 -4.94 12.63 1.24
N ARG A 80 -6.06 12.12 0.71
CA ARG A 80 -6.85 11.07 1.37
C ARG A 80 -6.08 9.77 1.40
N MET A 81 -6.09 9.10 2.54
CA MET A 81 -5.37 7.85 2.78
C MET A 81 -6.33 6.81 3.37
N PRO A 82 -6.60 5.71 2.64
CA PRO A 82 -7.36 4.58 3.16
C PRO A 82 -6.66 3.90 4.35
N GLU A 83 -7.45 3.39 5.32
CA GLU A 83 -6.93 2.71 6.51
C GLU A 83 -6.02 1.53 6.18
N ILE A 84 -6.40 0.69 5.20
CA ILE A 84 -5.58 -0.44 4.71
C ILE A 84 -4.17 0.00 4.30
N VAL A 85 -4.03 1.16 3.64
CA VAL A 85 -2.73 1.71 3.24
C VAL A 85 -1.94 2.13 4.48
N ARG A 86 -2.61 2.76 5.44
CA ARG A 86 -1.98 3.24 6.67
C ARG A 86 -1.41 2.08 7.48
N ARG A 87 -2.24 1.06 7.73
CA ARG A 87 -1.85 -0.14 8.47
C ARG A 87 -0.70 -0.88 7.81
N TYR A 88 -0.78 -1.06 6.49
CA TYR A 88 0.28 -1.71 5.74
C TYR A 88 1.62 -0.97 5.86
N ASN A 89 1.62 0.37 5.73
CA ASN A 89 2.84 1.16 5.87
C ASN A 89 3.45 1.09 7.28
N THR A 90 2.62 0.96 8.33
CA THR A 90 3.13 0.80 9.70
C THR A 90 3.78 -0.57 9.92
N SER A 91 3.33 -1.62 9.22
CA SER A 91 3.80 -3.00 9.44
C SER A 91 4.91 -3.46 8.49
N MET A 92 5.07 -2.82 7.32
CA MET A 92 5.93 -3.33 6.22
C MET A 92 7.42 -3.47 6.60
N GLY A 93 7.95 -2.58 7.45
CA GLY A 93 9.40 -2.47 7.67
C GLY A 93 10.02 -3.45 8.68
N GLY A 94 9.23 -4.32 9.32
CA GLY A 94 9.75 -5.19 10.40
C GLY A 94 10.88 -6.11 9.95
N VAL A 95 10.76 -6.71 8.76
CA VAL A 95 11.78 -7.61 8.19
C VAL A 95 13.01 -6.81 7.75
N ASP A 96 12.82 -5.70 7.05
CA ASP A 96 13.93 -4.85 6.59
C ASP A 96 14.77 -4.30 7.77
N ILE A 97 14.11 -3.97 8.89
CA ILE A 97 14.79 -3.54 10.12
C ILE A 97 15.63 -4.69 10.69
N LEU A 98 15.09 -5.90 10.77
CA LEU A 98 15.82 -7.07 11.24
C LEU A 98 17.04 -7.36 10.34
N ASP A 99 16.85 -7.37 9.03
CA ASP A 99 17.94 -7.60 8.06
C ASP A 99 19.04 -6.55 8.19
N LYS A 100 18.65 -5.28 8.40
CA LYS A 100 19.60 -4.19 8.66
C LYS A 100 20.38 -4.44 9.95
N LEU A 101 19.72 -4.85 11.03
CA LEU A 101 20.38 -5.14 12.31
C LEU A 101 21.35 -6.31 12.15
N LEU A 102 20.92 -7.41 11.53
CA LEU A 102 21.78 -8.55 11.25
C LEU A 102 22.98 -8.16 10.38
N SER A 103 22.79 -7.35 9.33
CA SER A 103 23.90 -6.86 8.50
C SER A 103 24.88 -5.98 9.27
N THR A 104 24.40 -5.21 10.24
CA THR A 104 25.21 -4.25 11.01
C THR A 104 26.03 -4.96 12.09
N TYR A 105 25.44 -5.95 12.76
CA TYR A 105 26.05 -6.66 13.90
C TYR A 105 26.67 -8.02 13.52
N LYS A 106 26.81 -8.31 12.22
CA LYS A 106 27.44 -9.55 11.74
C LYS A 106 28.89 -9.65 12.22
N SER A 107 29.17 -10.61 13.09
CA SER A 107 30.53 -11.07 13.39
C SER A 107 31.15 -11.62 12.10
N ARG A 108 32.26 -11.04 11.65
CA ARG A 108 33.02 -11.52 10.49
C ARG A 108 33.71 -12.84 10.84
N LEU A 109 32.98 -13.94 10.76
CA LEU A 109 33.60 -15.26 10.66
C LEU A 109 34.13 -15.40 9.23
N ARG A 110 35.45 -15.27 9.06
CA ARG A 110 36.13 -15.69 7.84
C ARG A 110 36.22 -17.21 7.88
N SER A 111 35.74 -17.87 6.84
CA SER A 111 36.12 -19.26 6.53
C SER A 111 37.47 -19.30 5.86
#